data_AF-A0A109FBH1-F1
#
_entry.id   AF-A0A109FBH1-F1
#
_cell.length_a   1.000
_cell.length_b   1.000
_cell.length_c   1.000
_cell.angle_alpha   90.00
_cell.angle_beta   90.00
_cell.angle_gamma   90.00
#
_symmetry.space_group_name_H-M   'P 1'
#
loop_
_entity.id
_entity.type
_entity.pdbx_description
1 polymer ?
#
loop_
_entity_poly.entity_id
_entity_poly.type
_entity_poly.pdbx_seq_one_letter_code
_entity_poly.pdbx_strand_id
1 'polypeptide(L)'
;MSLLPPLLLVGLPVAFVGYRIYRFLSPGGGASGSRQSYDPKTGIGRGAPGFQTGVKRIAIPPALAARIRAGEEVSAEEVTEAIEAERERLAQEEADEAAKARKVKLPDNVDEDWLPAGMKDGSKGKGAARRKKK
;
A
#
# COMPACT_ATOMS: atom_id res chain seq x y z
N MET A 1 -43.24 -48.03 50.42
CA MET A 1 -42.96 -48.31 49.01
C MET A 1 -42.64 -46.98 48.33
N SER A 2 -41.37 -46.66 48.14
CA SER A 2 -40.92 -45.41 47.53
C SER A 2 -41.33 -45.39 46.06
N LEU A 3 -42.24 -44.48 45.67
CA LEU A 3 -42.66 -44.23 44.28
C LEU A 3 -41.70 -43.29 43.52
N LEU A 4 -40.62 -42.85 44.19
CA LEU A 4 -39.55 -42.02 43.64
C LEU A 4 -38.78 -42.63 42.45
N PRO A 5 -38.41 -43.93 42.42
CA PRO A 5 -37.62 -44.49 41.32
C PRO A 5 -38.32 -44.47 39.95
N PRO A 6 -39.61 -44.86 39.79
CA PRO A 6 -40.26 -44.83 38.47
C PRO A 6 -40.54 -43.41 37.98
N LEU A 7 -40.82 -42.47 38.89
CA LEU A 7 -41.10 -41.07 38.53
C LEU A 7 -39.87 -40.36 37.96
N LEU A 8 -38.67 -40.66 38.46
CA LEU A 8 -37.43 -40.15 37.88
C LEU A 8 -37.11 -40.79 36.53
N LEU A 9 -37.39 -42.09 36.39
CA LEU A 9 -37.10 -42.84 35.17
C LEU A 9 -37.94 -42.37 33.97
N VAL A 10 -39.18 -41.92 34.22
CA VAL A 10 -40.07 -41.33 33.20
C VAL A 10 -39.95 -39.80 33.15
N GLY A 11 -39.72 -39.14 34.27
CA GLY A 11 -39.65 -37.67 34.35
C GLY A 11 -38.41 -37.06 33.69
N LEU A 12 -37.24 -37.70 33.84
CA LEU A 12 -35.99 -37.25 33.21
C LEU A 12 -36.05 -37.19 31.67
N PRO A 13 -36.48 -38.24 30.95
CA PRO A 13 -36.56 -38.17 29.49
C PRO A 13 -37.59 -37.15 29.02
N VAL A 14 -38.75 -37.04 29.70
CA VAL A 14 -39.79 -36.05 29.34
C VAL A 14 -39.29 -34.62 29.57
N ALA A 15 -38.64 -34.35 30.71
CA ALA A 15 -38.05 -33.04 31.01
C ALA A 15 -36.90 -32.69 30.05
N PHE A 16 -36.07 -33.66 29.67
CA PHE A 16 -34.99 -33.46 28.70
C PHE A 16 -35.51 -33.11 27.30
N VAL A 17 -36.54 -33.81 26.83
CA VAL A 17 -37.18 -33.51 25.54
C VAL A 17 -37.87 -32.14 25.59
N GLY A 18 -38.60 -31.85 26.66
CA GLY A 18 -39.21 -30.52 26.87
C GLY A 18 -38.18 -29.40 26.89
N TYR A 19 -37.06 -29.59 27.58
CA TYR A 19 -35.94 -28.64 27.61
C TYR A 19 -35.28 -28.46 26.24
N ARG A 20 -35.11 -29.54 25.47
CA ARG A 20 -34.58 -29.49 24.09
C ARG A 20 -35.48 -28.68 23.16
N ILE A 21 -36.79 -28.89 23.23
CA ILE A 21 -37.77 -28.14 22.44
C ILE A 21 -37.81 -26.68 22.90
N TYR A 22 -37.85 -26.43 24.20
CA TYR A 22 -37.82 -25.08 24.76
C TYR A 22 -36.56 -24.31 24.36
N ARG A 23 -35.39 -24.95 24.37
CA ARG A 23 -34.12 -24.36 23.91
C ARG A 23 -34.09 -24.14 22.39
N PHE A 24 -34.80 -24.96 21.61
CA PHE A 24 -34.91 -24.81 20.17
C PHE A 24 -35.87 -23.67 19.77
N LEU A 25 -36.95 -23.47 20.53
CA LEU A 25 -37.96 -22.44 20.25
C LEU A 25 -37.70 -21.10 20.97
N SER A 26 -36.91 -21.09 22.06
CA SER A 26 -36.56 -19.85 22.77
C SER A 26 -35.51 -19.06 21.98
N PRO A 27 -35.79 -17.82 21.56
CA PRO A 27 -34.93 -17.04 20.66
C PRO A 27 -33.68 -16.43 21.34
N GLY A 28 -33.28 -16.89 22.52
CA GLY A 28 -32.28 -16.17 23.35
C GLY A 28 -31.12 -16.96 23.94
N GLY A 29 -31.00 -18.28 23.72
CA GLY A 29 -30.16 -19.13 24.60
C GLY A 29 -29.11 -20.04 23.95
N GLY A 30 -28.92 -20.03 22.64
CA GLY A 30 -28.08 -21.03 21.97
C GLY A 30 -27.27 -20.49 20.81
N ALA A 31 -25.96 -20.34 21.05
CA ALA A 31 -24.93 -20.26 20.01
C ALA A 31 -25.00 -19.05 19.06
N SER A 32 -25.10 -17.83 19.62
CA SER A 32 -24.46 -16.68 19.00
C SER A 32 -22.95 -16.75 19.26
N GLY A 33 -22.30 -17.79 18.75
CA GLY A 33 -20.87 -17.73 18.47
C GLY A 33 -20.74 -16.64 17.41
N SER A 34 -20.25 -15.49 17.83
CA SER A 34 -19.98 -14.28 17.08
C SER A 34 -19.79 -14.51 15.58
N ARG A 35 -20.89 -14.53 14.81
CA ARG A 35 -20.87 -14.14 13.40
C ARG A 35 -20.81 -12.62 13.39
N GLN A 36 -19.75 -12.06 13.97
CA GLN A 36 -19.42 -10.67 13.70
C GLN A 36 -19.16 -10.63 12.19
N SER A 37 -20.06 -9.97 11.46
CA SER A 37 -19.83 -9.67 10.05
C SER A 37 -18.51 -8.93 9.96
N TYR A 38 -17.54 -9.54 9.28
CA TYR A 38 -16.23 -8.96 9.02
C TYR A 38 -16.45 -7.59 8.36
N ASP A 39 -15.89 -6.54 8.94
CA ASP A 39 -16.05 -5.18 8.43
C ASP A 39 -14.94 -4.89 7.39
N PRO A 40 -15.26 -4.91 6.09
CA PRO A 40 -14.30 -4.66 5.03
C PRO A 40 -13.69 -3.24 5.05
N LYS A 41 -14.17 -2.33 5.90
CA LYS A 41 -13.55 -1.01 6.10
C LYS A 41 -12.49 -1.01 7.20
N THR A 42 -12.56 -1.92 8.15
CA THR A 42 -11.40 -2.31 9.00
C THR A 42 -10.53 -3.36 8.33
N GLY A 43 -11.00 -3.98 7.25
CA GLY A 43 -10.19 -4.81 6.38
C GLY A 43 -10.64 -4.88 4.94
N ILE A 44 -10.11 -4.03 4.04
CA ILE A 44 -9.93 -4.35 2.62
C ILE A 44 -8.62 -3.69 2.17
N GLY A 45 -7.78 -4.49 1.51
CA GLY A 45 -6.34 -4.24 1.30
C GLY A 45 -5.44 -4.98 2.31
N ARG A 46 -6.02 -5.45 3.43
CA ARG A 46 -5.39 -6.21 4.52
C ARG A 46 -5.61 -7.73 4.47
N GLY A 47 -6.05 -8.23 3.31
CA GLY A 47 -6.09 -9.66 3.02
C GLY A 47 -7.09 -10.43 3.87
N ALA A 48 -7.39 -11.65 3.44
CA ALA A 48 -8.12 -12.58 4.28
C ALA A 48 -7.26 -12.95 5.52
N PRO A 49 -7.87 -13.25 6.68
CA PRO A 49 -7.15 -13.73 7.85
C PRO A 49 -6.28 -14.95 7.47
N GLY A 50 -4.97 -14.86 7.71
CA GLY A 50 -4.00 -15.89 7.30
C GLY A 50 -3.30 -15.66 5.95
N PHE A 51 -3.65 -14.61 5.21
CA PHE A 51 -2.91 -14.18 4.02
C PHE A 51 -2.09 -12.93 4.32
N GLN A 52 -0.78 -13.01 4.12
CA GLN A 52 0.12 -11.87 4.30
C GLN A 52 -0.19 -10.80 3.27
N THR A 53 -0.70 -9.66 3.72
CA THR A 53 -1.02 -8.50 2.89
C THR A 53 -0.59 -7.25 3.64
N GLY A 54 -0.30 -6.17 2.90
CA GLY A 54 0.47 -5.03 3.41
C GLY A 54 1.91 -4.98 2.90
N VAL A 55 2.26 -5.79 1.89
CA VAL A 55 3.52 -5.63 1.16
C VAL A 55 3.54 -4.28 0.44
N LYS A 56 4.68 -3.59 0.51
CA LYS A 56 4.91 -2.33 -0.18
C LYS A 56 4.76 -2.56 -1.68
N ARG A 57 3.84 -1.84 -2.32
CA ARG A 57 3.72 -1.85 -3.79
C ARG A 57 4.87 -1.02 -4.35
N ILE A 58 5.69 -1.63 -5.20
CA ILE A 58 6.81 -0.98 -5.88
C ILE A 58 6.45 -0.91 -7.37
N ALA A 59 6.76 0.22 -8.01
CA ALA A 59 6.60 0.36 -9.45
C ALA A 59 7.63 -0.54 -10.16
N ILE A 60 7.16 -1.44 -11.02
CA ILE A 60 8.00 -2.38 -11.77
C ILE A 60 8.35 -1.75 -13.13
N PRO A 61 9.61 -1.86 -13.60
CA PRO A 61 9.99 -1.41 -14.93
C PRO A 61 9.11 -2.03 -16.04
N PRO A 62 8.82 -1.29 -17.13
CA PRO A 62 7.87 -1.72 -18.16
C PRO A 62 8.29 -3.02 -18.87
N ALA A 63 9.59 -3.25 -19.04
CA ALA A 63 10.12 -4.48 -19.64
C ALA A 63 9.81 -5.72 -18.79
N LEU A 64 9.98 -5.64 -17.47
CA LEU A 64 9.62 -6.72 -16.56
C LEU A 64 8.12 -6.90 -16.43
N ALA A 65 7.35 -5.80 -16.45
CA ALA A 65 5.89 -5.88 -16.40
C ALA A 65 5.30 -6.68 -17.57
N ALA A 66 5.90 -6.59 -18.76
CA ALA A 66 5.50 -7.37 -19.92
C ALA A 66 5.79 -8.87 -19.75
N ARG A 67 6.97 -9.23 -19.22
CA ARG A 67 7.37 -10.62 -18.94
C ARG A 67 6.49 -11.27 -17.88
N ILE A 68 6.23 -10.57 -16.78
CA ILE A 68 5.31 -11.02 -15.71
C ILE A 68 3.90 -11.22 -16.28
N ARG A 69 3.41 -10.31 -17.13
CA ARG A 69 2.10 -10.45 -17.77
C ARG A 69 2.04 -11.64 -18.73
N ALA A 70 3.16 -11.98 -19.36
CA ALA A 70 3.28 -13.16 -20.24
C ALA A 70 3.33 -14.49 -19.45
N GLY A 71 3.44 -14.44 -18.12
CA GLY A 71 3.48 -15.63 -17.26
C GLY A 71 4.87 -16.25 -17.13
N GLU A 72 5.93 -15.49 -17.45
CA GLU A 72 7.31 -15.91 -17.21
C GLU A 72 7.65 -15.82 -15.71
N GLU A 73 8.34 -16.82 -15.17
CA GLU A 73 8.86 -16.76 -13.80
C GLU A 73 10.02 -15.77 -13.74
N VAL A 74 9.82 -14.68 -12.99
CA VAL A 74 10.84 -13.66 -12.73
C VAL A 74 11.23 -13.76 -11.26
N SER A 75 12.51 -13.90 -10.99
CA SER A 75 13.05 -14.00 -9.63
C SER A 75 13.02 -12.64 -8.91
N ALA A 76 13.05 -12.67 -7.57
CA ALA A 76 13.02 -11.46 -6.76
C ALA A 76 14.27 -10.59 -6.99
N GLU A 77 15.41 -11.26 -7.20
CA GLU A 77 16.72 -10.66 -7.45
C GLU A 77 16.72 -9.87 -8.77
N GLU A 78 16.19 -10.45 -9.86
CA GLU A 78 16.06 -9.77 -11.15
C GLU A 78 15.16 -8.53 -11.08
N VAL A 79 14.09 -8.60 -10.28
CA VAL A 79 13.21 -7.44 -10.06
C VAL A 79 13.97 -6.33 -9.34
N THR A 80 14.77 -6.65 -8.32
CA THR A 80 15.54 -5.63 -7.59
C THR A 80 16.60 -4.98 -8.46
N GLU A 81 17.35 -5.75 -9.25
CA GLU A 81 18.38 -5.25 -10.14
C GLU A 81 17.79 -4.33 -11.22
N ALA A 82 16.68 -4.75 -11.83
CA ALA A 82 16.01 -3.94 -12.85
C ALA A 82 15.42 -2.64 -12.29
N ILE A 83 14.93 -2.65 -11.04
CA ILE A 83 14.45 -1.43 -10.37
C ILE A 83 15.60 -0.47 -10.10
N GLU A 84 16.76 -0.97 -9.66
CA GLU A 84 17.93 -0.16 -9.39
C GLU A 84 18.49 0.45 -10.69
N ALA A 85 18.60 -0.34 -11.75
CA ALA A 85 19.04 0.13 -13.07
C ALA A 85 18.10 1.22 -13.64
N GLU A 86 16.78 1.03 -13.55
CA GLU A 86 15.82 2.04 -14.04
C GLU A 86 15.87 3.32 -13.20
N ARG A 87 16.08 3.19 -11.89
CA ARG A 87 16.23 4.34 -10.99
C ARG A 87 17.48 5.15 -11.32
N GLU A 88 18.58 4.49 -11.64
CA GLU A 88 19.81 5.16 -12.06
C GLU A 88 19.63 5.89 -13.40
N ARG A 89 18.97 5.25 -14.37
CA ARG A 89 18.63 5.86 -15.66
C ARG A 89 17.81 7.14 -15.49
N LEU A 90 16.76 7.08 -14.67
CA LEU A 90 15.91 8.24 -14.38
C LEU A 90 16.69 9.35 -13.65
N ALA A 91 17.60 9.00 -12.73
CA ALA A 91 18.43 10.00 -12.06
C ALA A 91 19.40 10.70 -13.01
N GLN A 92 19.94 9.99 -14.00
CA GLN A 92 20.78 10.58 -15.04
C GLN A 92 19.96 11.50 -15.97
N GLU A 93 18.77 11.06 -16.40
CA GLU A 93 17.85 11.89 -17.19
C GLU A 93 17.44 13.17 -16.43
N GLU A 94 17.13 13.07 -15.13
CA GLU A 94 16.83 14.24 -14.29
C GLU A 94 18.03 15.18 -14.14
N ALA A 95 19.24 14.64 -13.99
CA ALA A 95 20.46 15.45 -13.91
C ALA A 95 20.74 16.17 -15.24
N ASP A 96 20.53 15.51 -16.37
CA ASP A 96 20.69 16.07 -17.70
C ASP A 96 19.62 17.13 -17.99
N GLU A 97 18.36 16.88 -17.61
CA GLU A 97 17.28 17.87 -17.72
C GLU A 97 17.53 19.08 -16.80
N ALA A 98 18.01 18.88 -15.57
CA ALA A 98 18.41 19.96 -14.69
C ALA A 98 19.59 20.76 -15.27
N ALA A 99 20.55 20.10 -15.92
CA ALA A 99 21.66 20.75 -16.60
C ALA A 99 21.21 21.53 -17.85
N LYS A 100 20.24 21.01 -18.61
CA LYS A 100 19.61 21.72 -19.73
C LYS A 100 18.79 22.91 -19.25
N ALA A 101 18.00 22.76 -18.20
CA ALA A 101 17.20 23.82 -17.59
C ALA A 101 18.09 24.99 -17.11
N ARG A 102 19.26 24.71 -16.54
CA ARG A 102 20.27 25.72 -16.19
C ARG A 102 20.89 26.42 -17.40
N LYS A 103 20.90 25.80 -18.58
CA LYS A 103 21.45 26.34 -19.83
C LYS A 103 20.42 27.08 -20.69
N VAL A 104 19.14 27.09 -20.31
CA VAL A 104 18.12 27.88 -21.02
C VAL A 104 18.47 29.36 -20.87
N LYS A 105 18.98 29.96 -21.95
CA LYS A 105 19.21 31.40 -22.02
C LYS A 105 17.87 32.09 -21.98
N LEU A 106 17.68 33.00 -21.03
CA LEU A 106 16.49 33.83 -20.98
C LEU A 106 16.43 34.70 -22.25
N PRO A 107 15.27 34.83 -22.88
CA PRO A 107 15.11 35.72 -24.02
C PRO A 107 15.24 37.18 -23.59
N ASP A 108 15.82 38.02 -24.47
CA ASP A 108 16.21 39.42 -24.17
C ASP A 108 15.04 40.36 -23.81
N ASN A 109 13.78 39.90 -23.91
CA ASN A 109 12.57 40.69 -23.70
C ASN A 109 11.84 40.41 -22.38
N VAL A 110 12.47 39.71 -21.42
CA VAL A 110 11.86 39.39 -20.12
C VAL A 110 12.50 40.25 -19.03
N ASP A 111 11.67 41.09 -18.39
CA ASP A 111 12.10 41.95 -17.29
C ASP A 111 12.59 41.12 -16.08
N GLU A 112 13.74 41.49 -15.54
CA GLU A 112 14.38 40.79 -14.43
C GLU A 112 13.53 40.80 -13.15
N ASP A 113 12.59 41.75 -13.01
CA ASP A 113 11.74 41.88 -11.82
C ASP A 113 10.63 40.82 -11.73
N TRP A 114 10.36 40.10 -12.82
CA TRP A 114 9.41 38.99 -12.83
C TRP A 114 10.05 37.63 -12.48
N LEU A 115 11.39 37.56 -12.41
CA LEU A 115 12.12 36.30 -12.19
C LEU A 115 12.24 35.94 -10.71
N PRO A 116 12.08 34.64 -10.35
CA PRO A 116 12.30 34.18 -8.98
C PRO A 116 13.75 34.38 -8.53
N ALA A 117 13.92 34.69 -7.24
CA ALA A 117 15.24 34.87 -6.63
C ALA A 117 16.08 33.60 -6.79
N GLY A 118 17.15 33.68 -7.59
CA GLY A 118 18.05 32.57 -7.91
C GLY A 118 18.28 32.33 -9.41
N MET A 119 17.47 32.92 -10.29
CA MET A 119 17.62 32.77 -11.75
C MET A 119 18.29 33.97 -12.44
N LYS A 120 18.51 35.08 -11.71
CA LYS A 120 19.11 36.33 -12.20
C LYS A 120 20.61 36.21 -12.56
N ASP A 121 21.32 35.21 -12.03
CA ASP A 121 22.80 35.16 -12.09
C ASP A 121 23.38 34.32 -13.25
N GLY A 122 22.55 33.76 -14.12
CA GLY A 122 22.99 32.85 -15.20
C GLY A 122 23.77 33.49 -16.37
N SER A 123 23.91 34.82 -16.41
CA SER A 123 24.46 35.54 -17.58
C SER A 123 25.82 36.24 -17.35
N LYS A 124 26.33 36.35 -16.12
CA LYS A 124 27.60 37.05 -15.84
C LYS A 124 28.76 36.11 -15.50
N GLY A 125 29.17 35.33 -16.49
CA GLY A 125 30.54 34.82 -16.54
C GLY A 125 31.52 35.95 -16.93
N LYS A 126 32.25 36.51 -15.96
CA LYS A 126 33.58 37.17 -16.10
C LYS A 126 33.98 37.73 -14.73
N GLY A 127 34.97 37.21 -14.01
CA GLY A 127 36.25 36.75 -14.53
C GLY A 127 37.08 37.91 -15.09
N ALA A 128 37.07 39.10 -14.46
CA ALA A 128 37.92 40.22 -14.88
C ALA A 128 38.20 41.27 -13.77
N ALA A 129 38.39 40.87 -12.51
CA ALA A 129 38.94 41.76 -11.47
C ALA A 129 40.48 41.64 -11.32
N ARG A 130 41.17 41.19 -12.38
CA ARG A 130 42.62 41.32 -12.54
C ARG A 130 42.91 42.39 -13.60
N ARG A 131 42.91 43.67 -13.22
CA ARG A 131 43.45 44.73 -14.07
C ARG A 131 44.25 45.77 -13.25
N LYS A 132 45.55 45.48 -13.20
CA LYS A 132 46.74 46.37 -13.16
C LYS A 132 46.60 47.77 -12.53
N LYS A 133 47.43 47.97 -11.49
CA LYS A 133 48.36 49.10 -11.23
C LYS A 133 47.96 50.50 -11.73
N LYS A 134 47.85 51.44 -10.79
CA LYS A 134 48.86 52.50 -10.64
C LYS A 134 49.02 52.87 -9.17
#